data_AF-A0A401QJD0-F1
#
_entry.id   AF-A0A401QJD0-F1
#
_cell.length_a   1.000
_cell.length_b   1.000
_cell.length_c   1.000
_cell.angle_alpha   90.00
_cell.angle_beta   90.00
_cell.angle_gamma   90.00
#
_symmetry.space_group_name_H-M   'P 1'
#
loop_
_entity.id
_entity.type
_entity.pdbx_description
1 polymer ?
#
loop_
_entity_poly.entity_id
_entity_poly.type
_entity_poly.pdbx_seq_one_letter_code
_entity_poly.pdbx_strand_id
1 'polypeptide(L)'
;MMMTLEPLLRNFMQELMVMPLPASWVVCSSLGPDVQLIQLSRKSLVSDAVVQIRPGFFFHVLVRGLPVPLGHRLYRSHPAQLTTVDDVVDLISDLETYRVCAGYPQLRNAKAPPAAMAALLPRERSSYCEVLVDKERCFQCGLAL
;
A
#
# COMPACT_ATOMS: atom_id res chain seq x y z
N MET A 1 28.55 -6.20 -2.55
CA MET A 1 28.30 -5.66 -3.91
C MET A 1 27.12 -4.71 -3.78
N MET A 2 27.37 -3.39 -3.68
CA MET A 2 26.30 -2.39 -3.49
C MET A 2 25.63 -2.15 -4.85
N MET A 3 24.36 -2.54 -4.98
CA MET A 3 23.56 -2.24 -6.16
C MET A 3 23.40 -0.73 -6.22
N THR A 4 23.85 -0.13 -7.34
CA THR A 4 23.89 1.32 -7.49
C THR A 4 22.58 1.77 -8.12
N LEU A 5 21.81 2.61 -7.42
CA LEU A 5 20.66 3.28 -8.01
C LEU A 5 21.09 4.09 -9.25
N GLU A 6 20.29 4.00 -10.31
CA GLU A 6 20.49 4.75 -11.55
C GLU A 6 20.57 6.27 -11.26
N PRO A 7 21.48 7.03 -11.90
CA PRO A 7 21.72 8.44 -11.55
C PRO A 7 20.48 9.33 -11.56
N LEU A 8 19.57 9.12 -12.53
CA LEU A 8 18.33 9.88 -12.63
C LEU A 8 17.39 9.64 -11.45
N LEU A 9 17.19 8.37 -11.08
CA LEU A 9 16.36 7.99 -9.94
C LEU A 9 16.94 8.50 -8.63
N ARG A 10 18.28 8.51 -8.50
CA ARG A 10 18.97 9.09 -7.35
C ARG A 10 18.73 10.59 -7.22
N ASN A 11 18.85 11.35 -8.31
CA ASN A 11 18.61 12.78 -8.29
C ASN A 11 17.16 13.10 -7.89
N PHE A 12 16.21 12.35 -8.47
CA PHE A 12 14.79 12.44 -8.12
C PHE A 12 14.54 12.12 -6.63
N MET A 13 15.19 11.10 -6.08
CA MET A 13 15.11 10.84 -4.64
C MET A 13 15.63 11.99 -3.79
N GLN A 14 16.76 12.58 -4.18
CA GLN A 14 17.34 13.70 -3.42
C GLN A 14 16.40 14.89 -3.39
N GLU A 15 15.71 15.16 -4.49
CA GLU A 15 14.67 16.16 -4.57
C GLU A 15 13.47 15.82 -3.66
N LEU A 16 12.96 14.59 -3.70
CA LEU A 16 11.86 14.16 -2.83
C LEU A 16 12.22 14.21 -1.34
N MET A 17 13.47 13.89 -0.96
CA MET A 17 13.91 13.88 0.44
C MET A 17 13.97 15.27 1.08
N VAL A 18 14.18 16.34 0.29
CA VAL A 18 14.21 17.71 0.81
C VAL A 18 12.82 18.35 0.86
N MET A 19 11.82 17.70 0.26
CA MET A 19 10.44 18.18 0.25
C MET A 19 9.65 17.63 1.43
N PRO A 20 8.77 18.45 2.06
CA PRO A 20 7.87 17.97 3.09
C PRO A 20 6.74 17.17 2.43
N LEU A 21 6.89 15.84 2.36
CA LEU A 21 5.85 14.97 1.85
C LEU A 21 4.60 15.02 2.76
N PRO A 22 3.39 15.00 2.20
CA PRO A 22 2.16 14.97 2.98
C PRO A 22 2.07 13.75 3.89
N ALA A 23 1.22 13.85 4.90
CA ALA A 23 0.80 12.77 5.79
C ALA A 23 1.91 11.97 6.48
N SER A 24 3.13 12.48 6.60
CA SER A 24 4.29 11.79 7.22
C SER A 24 4.88 10.64 6.39
N TRP A 25 4.70 10.68 5.07
CA TRP A 25 5.47 9.85 4.16
C TRP A 25 6.95 10.27 4.14
N VAL A 26 7.84 9.30 3.99
CA VAL A 26 9.29 9.56 3.83
C VAL A 26 9.89 8.67 2.76
N VAL A 27 10.94 9.17 2.12
CA VAL A 27 11.72 8.41 1.14
C VAL A 27 12.80 7.60 1.84
N CYS A 28 12.93 6.34 1.47
CA CYS A 28 13.95 5.42 1.95
C CYS A 28 14.62 4.71 0.77
N SER A 29 15.94 4.54 0.84
CA SER A 29 16.65 3.63 -0.06
C SER A 29 16.34 2.19 0.37
N SER A 30 15.90 1.36 -0.58
CA SER A 30 15.87 -0.09 -0.32
C SER A 30 17.27 -0.69 -0.47
N LEU A 31 17.44 -1.94 -0.04
CA LEU A 31 18.66 -2.74 -0.27
C LEU A 31 18.84 -3.17 -1.75
N GLY A 32 18.05 -2.60 -2.68
CA GLY A 32 18.05 -2.92 -4.11
C GLY A 32 18.03 -1.67 -5.00
N PRO A 33 17.72 -1.82 -6.30
CA PRO A 33 17.67 -0.70 -7.26
C PRO A 33 16.44 0.20 -7.08
N ASP A 34 15.57 -0.12 -6.12
CA ASP A 34 14.27 0.53 -5.94
C ASP A 34 14.30 1.57 -4.82
N VAL A 35 13.51 2.61 -5.01
CA VAL A 35 13.18 3.62 -4.00
C VAL A 35 11.92 3.18 -3.27
N GLN A 36 11.86 3.43 -1.97
CA GLN A 36 10.66 3.19 -1.18
C GLN A 36 10.13 4.50 -0.62
N LEU A 37 8.82 4.67 -0.65
CA LEU A 37 8.12 5.61 0.22
C LEU A 37 7.44 4.80 1.31
N ILE A 38 7.66 5.19 2.55
CA ILE A 38 7.05 4.55 3.73
C ILE A 38 6.26 5.57 4.53
N GLN A 39 5.14 5.12 5.10
CA GLN A 39 4.29 5.93 5.95
C GLN A 39 4.74 5.81 7.42
N LEU A 40 5.21 6.90 8.02
CA LEU A 40 5.67 6.89 9.42
C LEU A 40 4.53 7.05 10.44
N SER A 41 3.39 7.59 10.02
CA SER A 41 2.26 7.83 10.91
C SER A 41 1.51 6.53 11.22
N ARG A 42 1.57 6.08 12.47
CA ARG A 42 0.73 4.97 12.97
C ARG A 42 -0.77 5.28 12.99
N LYS A 43 -1.16 6.55 12.80
CA LYS A 43 -2.56 6.96 12.70
C LYS A 43 -3.11 6.84 11.28
N SER A 44 -2.24 6.72 10.27
CA SER A 44 -2.67 6.53 8.89
C SER A 44 -3.34 5.17 8.74
N LEU A 45 -4.45 5.13 7.98
CA LEU A 45 -5.14 3.89 7.64
C LEU A 45 -4.38 3.05 6.62
N VAL A 46 -3.30 3.59 6.05
CA VAL A 46 -2.36 2.95 5.15
C VAL A 46 -0.94 2.93 5.75
N SER A 47 -0.81 2.93 7.07
CA SER A 47 0.50 2.86 7.76
C SER A 47 1.34 1.64 7.40
N ASP A 48 0.70 0.56 6.94
CA ASP A 48 1.37 -0.66 6.48
C ASP A 48 1.65 -0.67 4.97
N ALA A 49 1.44 0.46 4.28
CA ALA A 49 1.67 0.60 2.86
C ALA A 49 3.11 1.07 2.56
N VAL A 50 3.66 0.53 1.48
CA VAL A 50 4.97 0.89 0.94
C VAL A 50 4.78 1.12 -0.55
N VAL A 51 5.18 2.30 -1.04
CA VAL A 51 5.28 2.55 -2.48
C VAL A 51 6.69 2.22 -2.91
N GLN A 52 6.85 1.36 -3.90
CA GLN A 52 8.16 1.05 -4.48
C GLN A 52 8.24 1.70 -5.86
N ILE A 53 9.25 2.54 -6.09
CA ILE A 53 9.55 3.16 -7.38
C ILE A 53 10.79 2.49 -7.94
N ARG A 54 10.64 1.85 -9.09
CA ARG A 54 11.68 1.07 -9.77
C ARG A 54 12.45 1.95 -10.77
N PRO A 55 13.61 1.49 -11.27
CA PRO A 55 14.25 2.10 -12.43
C PRO A 55 13.26 2.31 -13.59
N GLY A 56 13.34 3.45 -14.26
CA GLY A 56 12.32 3.89 -15.23
C GLY A 56 11.06 4.48 -14.61
N PHE A 57 11.07 4.83 -13.32
CA PHE A 57 10.02 5.55 -12.58
C PHE A 57 8.67 4.82 -12.46
N PHE A 58 8.59 3.55 -12.83
CA PHE A 58 7.40 2.73 -12.59
C PHE A 58 7.22 2.48 -11.11
N PHE A 59 5.97 2.52 -10.64
CA PHE A 59 5.66 2.28 -9.24
C PHE A 59 4.74 1.08 -9.03
N HIS A 60 4.84 0.49 -7.85
CA HIS A 60 3.85 -0.45 -7.34
C HIS A 60 3.69 -0.27 -5.83
N VAL A 61 2.49 -0.57 -5.34
CA VAL A 61 2.15 -0.42 -3.93
C VAL A 61 2.05 -1.81 -3.29
N LEU A 62 2.71 -1.95 -2.15
CA LEU A 62 2.61 -3.11 -1.28
C LEU A 62 1.88 -2.71 -0.01
N VAL A 63 0.97 -3.54 0.46
CA VAL A 63 0.28 -3.37 1.75
C VAL A 63 0.52 -4.63 2.57
N ARG A 64 1.21 -4.50 3.71
CA ARG A 64 1.64 -5.66 4.54
C ARG A 64 2.42 -6.71 3.72
N GLY A 65 3.22 -6.25 2.76
CA GLY A 65 3.99 -7.12 1.86
C GLY A 65 3.19 -7.76 0.73
N LEU A 66 1.88 -7.52 0.62
CA LEU A 66 1.05 -8.01 -0.48
C LEU A 66 0.89 -6.93 -1.56
N PRO A 67 1.06 -7.26 -2.85
CA PRO A 67 0.91 -6.28 -3.92
C PRO A 67 -0.55 -5.87 -4.09
N VAL A 68 -0.77 -4.56 -4.22
CA VAL A 68 -2.06 -4.03 -4.67
C VAL A 68 -2.27 -4.46 -6.12
N PRO A 69 -3.42 -5.07 -6.48
CA PRO A 69 -3.67 -5.55 -7.83
C PRO A 69 -3.54 -4.44 -8.89
N LEU A 70 -2.91 -4.73 -10.03
CA LEU A 70 -2.71 -3.73 -11.11
C LEU A 70 -4.02 -3.17 -11.68
N GLY A 71 -5.13 -3.92 -11.56
CA GLY A 71 -6.47 -3.46 -11.95
C GLY A 71 -7.13 -2.49 -10.95
N HIS A 72 -6.51 -2.24 -9.80
CA HIS A 72 -7.05 -1.38 -8.74
C HIS A 72 -7.17 0.08 -9.21
N ARG A 73 -8.18 0.79 -8.71
CA ARG A 73 -8.50 2.17 -9.11
C ARG A 73 -7.31 3.12 -8.95
N LEU A 74 -6.50 2.92 -7.91
CA LEU A 74 -5.26 3.69 -7.67
C LEU A 74 -4.40 3.80 -8.94
N TYR A 75 -4.09 2.70 -9.61
CA TYR A 75 -3.24 2.71 -10.81
C TYR A 75 -3.93 3.30 -12.04
N ARG A 76 -5.27 3.40 -12.04
CA ARG A 76 -6.02 4.06 -13.12
C ARG A 76 -6.10 5.57 -12.95
N SER A 77 -5.95 6.05 -11.71
CA SER A 77 -6.00 7.48 -11.38
C SER A 77 -4.65 8.20 -11.54
N HIS A 78 -3.54 7.46 -11.65
CA HIS A 78 -2.19 8.01 -11.69
C HIS A 78 -1.43 7.56 -12.96
N PRO A 79 -0.44 8.34 -13.42
CA PRO A 79 0.42 7.93 -14.52
C PRO A 79 1.19 6.67 -14.16
N ALA A 80 1.47 5.81 -15.15
CA ALA A 80 2.23 4.57 -14.92
C ALA A 80 3.67 4.80 -14.43
N GLN A 81 4.22 5.99 -14.68
CA GLN A 81 5.56 6.43 -14.28
C GLN A 81 5.45 7.72 -13.47
N LEU A 82 6.09 7.76 -12.30
CA LEU A 82 6.13 8.93 -11.42
C LEU A 82 7.37 9.76 -11.77
N THR A 83 7.24 10.61 -12.79
CA THR A 83 8.38 11.37 -13.33
C THR A 83 8.59 12.72 -12.66
N THR A 84 7.58 13.21 -11.94
CA THR A 84 7.60 14.50 -11.25
C THR A 84 7.31 14.33 -9.75
N VAL A 85 7.72 15.32 -8.95
CA VAL A 85 7.40 15.35 -7.52
C VAL A 85 5.89 15.43 -7.31
N ASP A 86 5.18 16.16 -8.17
CA ASP A 86 3.72 16.28 -8.11
C ASP A 86 3.03 14.92 -8.32
N ASP A 87 3.50 14.10 -9.26
CA ASP A 87 2.99 12.73 -9.44
C ASP A 87 3.07 11.91 -8.15
N VAL A 88 4.17 12.08 -7.40
CA VAL A 88 4.39 11.37 -6.14
C VAL A 88 3.48 11.93 -5.05
N VAL A 89 3.37 13.25 -4.92
CA VAL A 89 2.55 13.94 -3.93
C VAL A 89 1.07 13.61 -4.12
N ASP A 90 0.59 13.59 -5.37
CA ASP A 90 -0.78 13.22 -5.71
C ASP A 90 -1.05 11.75 -5.36
N LEU A 91 -0.13 10.84 -5.70
CA LEU A 91 -0.25 9.41 -5.38
C LEU A 91 -0.37 9.17 -3.87
N ILE A 92 0.53 9.74 -3.07
CA ILE A 92 0.51 9.53 -1.61
C ILE A 92 -0.68 10.22 -0.95
N SER A 93 -1.15 11.35 -1.50
CA SER A 93 -2.37 12.01 -1.02
C SER A 93 -3.60 11.15 -1.29
N ASP A 94 -3.72 10.58 -2.49
CA ASP A 94 -4.79 9.65 -2.82
C ASP A 94 -4.71 8.39 -1.96
N LEU A 95 -3.51 7.84 -1.71
CA LEU A 95 -3.32 6.68 -0.83
C LEU A 95 -3.90 6.89 0.57
N GLU A 96 -3.81 8.09 1.14
CA GLU A 96 -4.40 8.41 2.45
C GLU A 96 -5.93 8.43 2.47
N THR A 97 -6.58 8.47 1.30
CA THR A 97 -8.03 8.32 1.19
C THR A 97 -8.48 6.86 1.28
N TYR A 98 -7.56 5.93 1.05
CA TYR A 98 -7.79 4.49 1.16
C TYR A 98 -7.49 3.99 2.57
N ARG A 99 -7.79 2.71 2.79
CA ARG A 99 -7.45 1.98 4.00
C ARG A 99 -7.07 0.55 3.68
N VAL A 100 -6.33 -0.06 4.60
CA VAL A 100 -6.05 -1.49 4.54
C VAL A 100 -7.32 -2.30 4.81
N CYS A 101 -7.61 -3.28 3.95
CA CYS A 101 -8.77 -4.15 4.11
C CYS A 101 -8.72 -4.91 5.45
N ALA A 102 -9.82 -4.87 6.21
CA ALA A 102 -9.90 -5.54 7.51
C ALA A 102 -9.87 -7.08 7.42
N GLY A 103 -9.98 -7.67 6.22
CA GLY A 103 -10.12 -9.11 6.03
C GLY A 103 -11.55 -9.60 6.28
N TYR A 104 -11.73 -10.91 6.48
CA TYR A 104 -13.05 -11.48 6.74
C TYR A 104 -13.69 -10.91 8.02
N PRO A 105 -15.03 -10.94 8.13
CA PRO A 105 -15.72 -10.55 9.34
C PRO A 105 -15.23 -11.38 10.53
N GLN A 106 -14.47 -10.75 11.42
CA GLN A 106 -14.19 -11.35 12.71
C GLN A 106 -15.50 -11.29 13.52
N LEU A 107 -16.06 -12.43 13.93
CA LEU A 107 -17.24 -12.53 14.80
C LEU A 107 -16.93 -12.11 16.24
N ARG A 108 -16.26 -10.97 16.42
CA ARG A 108 -15.83 -10.45 17.72
C ARG A 108 -16.98 -9.94 18.60
N ASN A 109 -18.12 -9.61 17.98
CA ASN A 109 -19.29 -9.02 18.66
C ASN A 109 -20.58 -9.86 18.55
N ALA A 110 -20.54 -11.01 17.86
CA ALA A 110 -21.63 -11.99 17.93
C ALA A 110 -21.40 -12.86 19.17
N LYS A 111 -22.45 -13.39 19.82
CA LYS A 111 -22.30 -14.47 20.81
C LYS A 111 -21.33 -15.48 20.20
N ALA A 112 -20.21 -15.73 20.89
CA ALA A 112 -19.11 -16.50 20.34
C ALA A 112 -19.67 -17.72 19.59
N PRO A 113 -19.40 -17.86 18.28
CA PRO A 113 -19.84 -19.04 17.56
C PRO A 113 -19.29 -20.28 18.29
N PRO A 114 -20.01 -21.41 18.31
CA PRO A 114 -19.48 -22.66 18.84
C PRO A 114 -18.07 -22.88 18.28
N ALA A 115 -17.12 -23.35 19.10
CA ALA A 115 -15.70 -23.46 18.72
C ALA A 115 -15.48 -24.18 17.37
N ALA A 116 -16.37 -25.12 17.03
CA ALA A 116 -16.40 -25.82 15.74
C ALA A 116 -16.59 -24.87 14.53
N MET A 117 -17.41 -23.82 14.66
CA MET A 117 -17.68 -22.86 13.58
C MET A 117 -16.62 -21.75 13.51
N ALA A 118 -16.03 -21.38 14.65
CA ALA A 118 -14.86 -20.49 14.69
C ALA A 118 -13.62 -21.11 14.01
N ALA A 119 -13.49 -22.44 14.01
CA ALA A 119 -12.42 -23.16 13.33
C ALA A 119 -12.61 -23.22 11.80
N LEU A 120 -13.83 -23.01 11.31
CA LEU A 120 -14.16 -23.01 9.88
C LEU A 120 -14.08 -21.62 9.25
N LEU A 121 -14.06 -20.56 10.06
CA LEU A 121 -13.87 -19.20 9.56
C LEU A 121 -12.40 -18.99 9.20
N PRO A 122 -12.10 -18.56 7.97
CA PRO A 122 -10.72 -18.28 7.62
C PRO A 122 -10.22 -17.13 8.49
N ARG A 123 -9.15 -17.39 9.25
CA ARG A 123 -8.48 -16.35 10.05
C ARG A 123 -7.74 -15.33 9.17
N GLU A 124 -7.51 -15.69 7.91
CA GLU A 124 -6.73 -14.94 6.93
C GLU A 124 -7.64 -14.11 6.01
N ARG A 125 -7.08 -13.45 4.99
CA ARG A 125 -7.88 -12.72 3.99
C ARG A 125 -8.33 -13.67 2.89
N SER A 126 -9.25 -13.24 2.05
CA SER A 126 -9.44 -13.90 0.75
C SER A 126 -8.13 -13.87 -0.04
N SER A 127 -7.84 -14.95 -0.77
CA SER A 127 -6.72 -15.00 -1.73
C SER A 127 -6.85 -13.95 -2.84
N TYR A 128 -8.07 -13.46 -3.06
CA TYR A 128 -8.40 -12.41 -4.03
C TYR A 128 -8.68 -11.06 -3.36
N CYS A 129 -8.22 -10.87 -2.12
CA CYS A 129 -8.40 -9.60 -1.42
C CYS A 129 -7.68 -8.46 -2.14
N GLU A 130 -8.37 -7.34 -2.36
CA GLU A 130 -7.79 -6.15 -2.97
C GLU A 130 -6.75 -5.44 -2.10
N VAL A 131 -6.65 -5.84 -0.82
CA VAL A 131 -5.67 -5.39 0.20
C VAL A 131 -5.78 -3.92 0.60
N LEU A 132 -5.98 -3.04 -0.38
CA LEU A 132 -6.25 -1.61 -0.29
C LEU A 132 -7.69 -1.37 -0.76
N VAL A 133 -8.46 -0.59 -0.01
CA VAL A 133 -9.90 -0.39 -0.24
C VAL A 133 -10.33 1.01 0.18
N ASP A 134 -11.42 1.51 -0.39
CA ASP A 134 -12.07 2.78 0.00
C ASP A 134 -12.93 2.60 1.26
N LYS A 135 -13.57 1.43 1.40
CA LYS A 135 -14.42 1.01 2.52
C LYS A 135 -13.65 0.15 3.52
N GLU A 136 -14.29 -0.28 4.60
CA GLU A 136 -13.66 -1.15 5.61
C GLU A 136 -13.18 -2.50 5.02
N ARG A 137 -13.88 -3.03 4.00
CA ARG A 137 -13.59 -4.34 3.39
C ARG A 137 -13.80 -4.32 1.88
N CYS A 138 -13.05 -5.16 1.18
CA CYS A 138 -13.27 -5.43 -0.24
C CYS A 138 -14.46 -6.37 -0.42
N PHE A 139 -14.97 -6.46 -1.65
CA PHE A 139 -16.08 -7.34 -2.00
C PHE A 139 -15.79 -8.80 -1.61
N GLN A 140 -14.59 -9.31 -1.91
CA GLN A 140 -14.19 -10.69 -1.63
C GLN A 140 -14.18 -11.02 -0.13
N CYS A 141 -13.69 -10.11 0.71
CA CYS A 141 -13.69 -10.32 2.16
C CYS A 141 -15.08 -10.05 2.78
N GLY A 142 -15.97 -9.33 2.09
CA GLY A 142 -17.34 -9.07 2.54
C GLY A 142 -18.30 -10.23 2.28
N LEU A 143 -17.99 -11.10 1.32
CA LEU A 143 -18.84 -12.23 0.91
C LEU A 143 -18.78 -13.46 1.83
N ALA A 144 -17.83 -13.53 2.77
CA ALA A 144 -17.79 -14.63 3.73
C ALA A 144 -18.83 -14.39 4.84
N LEU A 145 -20.09 -14.74 4.53
CA LEU A 145 -21.20 -14.88 5.46
C LEU A 145 -21.86 -16.24 5.23
#